data_AF-A0A7K4DD34-F1
#
_entry.id   AF-A0A7K4DD34-F1
#
_cell.length_a   1.000
_cell.length_b   1.000
_cell.length_c   1.000
_cell.angle_alpha   90.00
_cell.angle_beta   90.00
_cell.angle_gamma   90.00
#
_symmetry.space_group_name_H-M   'P 1'
#
loop_
_entity.id
_entity.type
_entity.pdbx_description
1 polymer ?
#
loop_
_entity_poly.entity_id
_entity_poly.type
_entity_poly.pdbx_seq_one_letter_code
_entity_poly.pdbx_strand_id
1 'polypeptide(L)' 'RALDEFIIEGINTTIPFHKKVMKNQIFRGGVFHTDFIEKHMDKSNNGGE' A
#
# COMPACT_ATOMS: atom_id res chain seq x y z
N ARG A 1 -3.73 -13.61 1.45
CA ARG A 1 -4.86 -14.56 1.36
C ARG A 1 -6.20 -13.83 1.12
N ALA A 2 -6.82 -13.18 2.11
CA ALA A 2 -8.14 -12.55 1.92
C ALA A 2 -8.20 -11.53 0.75
N LEU A 3 -7.19 -10.65 0.64
CA LEU A 3 -7.08 -9.71 -0.48
C LEU A 3 -6.71 -10.38 -1.81
N ASP A 4 -6.19 -11.60 -1.79
CA ASP A 4 -5.79 -12.33 -3.00
C ASP A 4 -6.97 -13.03 -3.69
N GLU A 5 -7.97 -13.39 -2.90
CA GLU A 5 -9.22 -14.02 -3.35
C GLU A 5 -10.34 -12.99 -3.58
N PHE A 6 -10.12 -11.70 -3.25
CA PHE A 6 -11.08 -10.62 -3.46
C PHE A 6 -11.00 -10.09 -4.90
N ILE A 7 -11.88 -10.58 -5.76
CA ILE A 7 -11.98 -10.20 -7.17
C ILE A 7 -13.07 -9.13 -7.34
N ILE A 8 -12.70 -7.99 -7.94
CA ILE A 8 -13.61 -6.91 -8.34
C ILE A 8 -13.28 -6.57 -9.79
N GLU A 9 -14.29 -6.57 -10.65
CA GLU A 9 -14.16 -6.31 -12.08
C GLU A 9 -14.82 -4.98 -12.45
N GLY A 10 -14.36 -4.38 -13.56
CA GLY A 10 -14.96 -3.18 -14.15
C GLY A 10 -14.59 -1.84 -13.48
N ILE A 11 -13.92 -1.86 -12.33
CA ILE A 11 -13.44 -0.63 -11.66
C ILE A 11 -12.05 -0.82 -11.03
N ASN A 12 -11.29 0.27 -10.96
CA ASN A 12 -10.04 0.31 -10.19
C ASN A 12 -10.35 0.31 -8.70
N THR A 13 -9.57 -0.45 -7.94
CA THR A 13 -9.73 -0.58 -6.49
C THR A 13 -8.41 -0.31 -5.76
N THR A 14 -8.49 -0.10 -4.45
CA THR A 14 -7.31 0.09 -3.60
C THR A 14 -6.71 -1.24 -3.12
N ILE A 15 -7.22 -2.39 -3.57
CA ILE A 15 -6.70 -3.72 -3.21
C ILE A 15 -5.20 -3.84 -3.49
N PRO A 16 -4.65 -3.41 -4.65
CA PRO A 16 -3.21 -3.48 -4.90
C PRO A 16 -2.38 -2.67 -3.90
N PHE A 17 -2.88 -1.53 -3.45
CA PHE A 17 -2.22 -0.71 -2.45
C PHE A 17 -2.19 -1.42 -1.08
N HIS A 18 -3.32 -1.94 -0.61
CA HIS A 18 -3.38 -2.68 0.64
C HIS A 18 -2.50 -3.94 0.60
N LYS A 19 -2.40 -4.64 -0.53
CA LYS A 19 -1.44 -5.75 -0.70
C LYS A 19 0.01 -5.30 -0.54
N LYS A 20 0.37 -4.11 -1.02
CA LYS A 20 1.73 -3.54 -0.83
C LYS A 20 1.97 -3.20 0.64
N VAL A 21 1.01 -2.59 1.33
CA VAL A 21 1.08 -2.30 2.78
C VAL A 21 1.33 -3.58 3.57
N MET A 22 0.53 -4.62 3.34
CA MET A 22 0.65 -5.90 4.06
C MET A 22 1.98 -6.64 3.79
N LYS A 23 2.62 -6.38 2.65
CA LYS A 23 3.94 -6.95 2.31
C LYS A 23 5.11 -6.13 2.86
N ASN A 24 4.90 -4.87 3.24
CA ASN A 24 5.94 -3.98 3.74
C ASN A 24 6.48 -4.50 5.10
N GLN A 25 7.80 -4.58 5.24
CA GLN A 25 8.45 -5.09 6.44
C GLN A 25 8.24 -4.21 7.68
N ILE A 26 8.19 -2.89 7.51
CA ILE A 26 7.96 -1.92 8.59
C ILE A 26 6.54 -2.11 9.14
N PHE A 27 5.56 -2.21 8.24
CA PHE A 27 4.17 -2.50 8.62
C PHE A 27 4.04 -3.85 9.34
N ARG A 28 4.70 -4.89 8.81
CA ARG A 28 4.75 -6.24 9.44
C ARG A 28 5.49 -6.26 10.78
N GLY A 29 6.42 -5.34 10.99
CA GLY A 29 7.15 -5.16 12.25
C GLY A 29 6.31 -4.56 13.37
N GLY A 30 5.11 -4.05 13.07
CA GLY A 30 4.17 -3.53 14.07
C GLY A 30 4.54 -2.19 14.71
N VAL A 31 5.69 -1.60 14.32
CA VAL A 31 6.14 -0.29 14.79
C VAL A 31 5.95 0.71 13.66
N PHE A 32 4.75 1.27 13.58
CA PHE A 32 4.38 2.31 12.63
C PHE A 32 3.45 3.33 13.27
N HIS A 33 3.37 4.52 12.67
CA HIS A 33 2.55 5.63 13.17
C HIS A 33 1.56 6.09 12.10
N THR A 34 0.77 7.11 12.41
CA THR A 34 -0.25 7.68 11.51
C THR A 34 0.33 8.25 10.21
N ASP A 35 1.62 8.60 10.21
CA ASP A 35 2.38 9.14 9.07
C ASP A 35 3.07 8.05 8.22
N PHE A 36 2.78 6.77 8.48
CA PHE A 36 3.45 5.64 7.83
C PHE A 36 3.38 5.67 6.30
N ILE A 37 2.23 6.05 5.74
CA ILE A 37 2.03 6.06 4.28
C ILE A 37 2.94 7.10 3.62
N GLU A 38 2.98 8.32 4.15
CA GLU A 38 3.80 9.41 3.64
C GLU A 38 5.30 9.06 3.71
N LYS A 39 5.73 8.45 4.83
CA LYS A 39 7.15 8.14 5.07
C LYS A 39 7.68 6.93 4.32
N HIS A 40 6.82 5.94 4.06
CA HIS A 40 7.28 4.61 3.63
C HIS A 40 6.58 4.04 2.41
N MET A 41 5.49 4.67 1.95
CA MET A 41 4.71 4.18 0.81
C MET A 41 4.56 5.21 -0.30
N ASP A 42 4.77 6.49 0.00
CA ASP A 42 4.70 7.53 -1.01
C ASP A 42 5.89 7.41 -1.97
N LYS A 43 5.57 7.08 -3.22
CA LYS A 43 6.48 7.24 -4.35
C LYS A 43 5.96 8.42 -5.15
N SER A 44 6.15 9.62 -4.61
CA SER A 44 6.15 10.80 -5.45
C SER A 44 7.26 10.60 -6.49
N ASN A 45 6.86 10.31 -7.72
CA ASN A 45 7.70 10.54 -8.88
C ASN A 45 8.06 12.02 -8.84
N ASN A 46 9.28 12.35 -8.42
CA ASN A 46 9.92 13.61 -8.80
C ASN A 46 10.17 13.53 -10.31
N GLY A 47 9.14 13.88 -11.08
CA GLY A 47 9.22 14.23 -12.49
C GLY A 47 8.52 15.57 -12.66
N GLY A 48 9.29 16.66 -12.57
CA GLY A 48 8.77 18.02 -12.66
C GLY A 48 9.74 19.09 -12.16
N GLU A 49 11.01 19.02 -12.54
CA GLU A 49 11.80 20.21 -12.93
C GLU A 49 12.20 20.03 -14.39
#